data_AF-A0A8T1W0A8-F1
#
_entry.id   AF-A0A8T1W0A8-F1
#
_cell.length_a   1.000
_cell.length_b   1.000
_cell.length_c   1.000
_cell.angle_alpha   90.00
_cell.angle_beta   90.00
_cell.angle_gamma   90.00
#
_symmetry.space_group_name_H-M   'P 1'
#
loop_
_entity.id
_entity.type
_entity.pdbx_description
1 polymer ?
#
loop_
_entity_poly.entity_id
_entity_poly.type
_entity_poly.pdbx_seq_one_letter_code
_entity_poly.pdbx_strand_id
1 'polypeptide(L)'
;MASPPRRVDELILSGADVNVLNHTTLSLWHFRELALQMLPPAASAAEPEDEDKAKKSDTSHDLPAPHRRAIELGEGMNVAAVLYDRTSPEKAGSPAEKDAQETPGDQVDTYNGTENSRPSGQVQGVTTNIPGQMTVDTRVTAVFQRYRCVICLDASPSILSIDPASGRLFLDLLNESVELFIWSMLRPMEVGGVAFTPELHVSVLVQGALVESLCVLMQGYIVTPSNAAGFLQLIKERIQLIENDWATRAQELGQWGYLGNATPASLDWVLQNAVFALHSLPTDCAPMMVLVTDGVMDIKDAFSYDNMLMQLVRHDIQCHFLRIGGGGEDELDATFGFVPDTRMLRFVADSTGGSVFDYAAIFEACYGSTSTCSNSIKKMTGLQDACFVRKSNVHANSAPVIKLNEMDSTSFDGRTLLPLRPYRMWRQKVHEYRIFADVSRIVEARLCEGFVINKVYIKTLEKPLFGEGDTIGLNTDTRGNITGNNSTTVNKRMA
;
A
#
# COMPACT_ATOMS: atom_id res chain seq x y z
N MET A 1 24.61 -20.46 25.66
CA MET A 1 23.21 -20.04 25.37
C MET A 1 23.24 -19.15 24.15
N ALA A 2 22.59 -19.54 23.05
CA ALA A 2 22.45 -18.66 21.90
C ALA A 2 21.42 -17.57 22.21
N SER A 3 21.73 -16.31 21.90
CA SER A 3 20.79 -15.20 22.00
C SER A 3 19.55 -15.46 21.13
N PRO A 4 18.36 -15.03 21.56
CA PRO A 4 17.16 -15.09 20.73
C PRO A 4 17.38 -14.26 19.46
N PRO A 5 16.82 -14.71 18.32
CA PRO A 5 16.96 -14.00 17.05
C PRO A 5 16.37 -12.60 17.16
N ARG A 6 17.09 -11.62 16.60
CA ARG A 6 16.57 -10.25 16.50
C ARG A 6 15.36 -10.26 15.55
N ARG A 7 14.24 -9.76 16.04
CA ARG A 7 13.03 -9.58 15.22
C ARG A 7 13.23 -8.39 14.31
N VAL A 8 12.80 -8.53 13.05
CA VAL A 8 12.77 -7.42 12.09
C VAL A 8 11.47 -6.65 12.32
N ASP A 9 11.59 -5.37 12.63
CA ASP A 9 10.45 -4.46 12.83
C ASP A 9 10.04 -3.83 11.49
N GLU A 10 11.01 -3.27 10.75
CA GLU A 10 10.78 -2.70 9.43
C GLU A 10 11.86 -3.17 8.44
N LEU A 11 11.41 -3.59 7.26
CA LEU A 11 12.25 -3.99 6.13
C LEU A 11 11.89 -3.15 4.92
N ILE A 12 12.87 -2.41 4.40
CA ILE A 12 12.74 -1.65 3.16
C ILE A 12 13.57 -2.36 2.10
N LEU A 13 12.90 -2.85 1.07
CA LEU A 13 13.51 -3.42 -0.13
C LEU A 13 13.64 -2.35 -1.21
N SER A 14 14.59 -2.53 -2.11
CA SER A 14 14.73 -1.73 -3.33
C SER A 14 14.73 -2.64 -4.55
N GLY A 15 13.91 -2.29 -5.54
CA GLY A 15 13.89 -2.95 -6.84
C GLY A 15 14.67 -2.16 -7.88
N ALA A 16 15.38 -2.84 -8.77
CA ALA A 16 15.98 -2.21 -9.95
C ALA A 16 14.91 -1.81 -11.00
N ASP A 17 13.87 -2.64 -11.13
CA ASP A 17 12.72 -2.45 -12.03
C ASP A 17 11.44 -2.92 -11.31
N VAL A 18 10.33 -2.24 -11.54
CA VAL A 18 9.00 -2.61 -11.05
C VAL A 18 8.48 -3.91 -11.66
N ASN A 19 8.93 -4.26 -12.86
CA ASN A 19 8.59 -5.54 -13.48
C ASN A 19 9.15 -6.74 -12.69
N VAL A 20 10.22 -6.51 -11.91
CA VAL A 20 10.83 -7.52 -11.04
C VAL A 20 10.20 -7.48 -9.65
N LEU A 21 10.07 -6.28 -9.08
CA LEU A 21 9.48 -6.07 -7.77
C LEU A 21 8.26 -5.14 -7.89
N ASN A 22 7.05 -5.71 -7.89
CA ASN A 22 5.81 -4.96 -7.78
C ASN A 22 5.12 -5.28 -6.45
N HIS A 23 4.04 -4.57 -6.15
CA HIS A 23 3.28 -4.77 -4.93
C HIS A 23 2.81 -6.21 -4.70
N THR A 24 2.37 -6.91 -5.76
CA THR A 24 1.95 -8.32 -5.67
C THR A 24 3.11 -9.24 -5.36
N THR A 25 4.25 -9.10 -6.05
CA THR A 25 5.43 -9.95 -5.82
C THR A 25 6.05 -9.68 -4.45
N LEU A 26 6.08 -8.42 -4.02
CA LEU A 26 6.46 -8.02 -2.65
C LEU A 26 5.59 -8.71 -1.60
N SER A 27 4.27 -8.66 -1.77
CA SER A 27 3.32 -9.22 -0.83
C SER A 27 3.32 -10.75 -0.80
N LEU A 28 3.49 -11.37 -1.96
CA LEU A 28 3.61 -12.81 -2.09
C LEU A 28 4.93 -13.32 -1.50
N TRP A 29 6.04 -12.61 -1.71
CA TRP A 29 7.32 -12.89 -1.06
C TRP A 29 7.20 -12.77 0.46
N HIS A 30 6.62 -11.67 0.97
CA HIS A 30 6.40 -11.47 2.40
C HIS A 30 5.55 -12.60 3.01
N PHE A 31 4.47 -13.00 2.33
CA PHE A 31 3.65 -14.13 2.75
C PHE A 31 4.45 -15.45 2.81
N ARG A 32 5.28 -15.74 1.81
CA ARG A 32 6.10 -16.96 1.76
C ARG A 32 7.10 -17.01 2.90
N GLU A 33 7.81 -15.91 3.16
CA GLU A 33 8.77 -15.84 4.27
C GLU A 33 8.10 -16.06 5.62
N LEU A 34 6.93 -15.44 5.84
CA LEU A 34 6.15 -15.68 7.06
C LEU A 34 5.70 -17.13 7.19
N ALA A 35 5.24 -17.76 6.11
CA ALA A 35 4.83 -19.15 6.12
C ALA A 35 6.00 -20.11 6.39
N LEU A 36 7.17 -19.86 5.79
CA LEU A 36 8.39 -20.66 5.99
C LEU A 36 8.91 -20.62 7.42
N GLN A 37 8.74 -19.49 8.10
CA GLN A 37 9.14 -19.32 9.50
C GLN A 37 8.15 -19.94 10.49
N MET A 38 6.88 -20.09 10.08
CA MET A 38 5.85 -20.78 10.88
C MET A 38 5.84 -22.31 10.71
N LEU A 39 6.45 -22.84 9.65
CA LEU A 39 6.59 -24.29 9.45
C LEU A 39 7.65 -24.87 10.42
N PRO A 40 7.41 -26.07 11.00
CA PRO A 40 8.43 -26.74 11.77
C PRO A 40 9.69 -26.95 10.91
N PRO A 41 10.90 -26.82 11.48
CA PRO A 41 12.12 -27.15 10.76
C PRO A 41 12.01 -28.59 10.28
N ALA A 42 12.34 -28.85 9.02
CA ALA A 42 12.30 -30.19 8.45
C ALA A 42 13.26 -31.10 9.24
N ALA A 43 12.74 -31.81 10.23
CA ALA A 43 13.42 -32.95 10.82
C ALA A 43 13.47 -34.01 9.73
N SER A 44 14.69 -34.28 9.24
CA SER A 44 15.11 -35.49 8.54
C SER A 44 13.99 -36.25 7.80
N ALA A 45 13.82 -35.96 6.51
CA ALA A 45 13.49 -37.02 5.57
C ALA A 45 14.73 -37.91 5.42
N ALA A 46 15.07 -38.64 6.48
CA ALA A 46 15.97 -39.78 6.43
C ALA A 46 15.05 -41.00 6.38
N GLU A 47 15.19 -41.78 5.31
CA GLU A 47 14.56 -43.08 5.16
C GLU A 47 14.93 -43.97 6.36
N PRO A 48 14.02 -44.85 6.84
CA PRO A 48 14.35 -45.79 7.89
C PRO A 48 15.07 -46.98 7.25
N GLU A 49 16.40 -47.00 7.26
CA GLU A 49 17.15 -48.23 6.96
C GLU A 49 18.10 -48.58 8.12
N ASP A 50 17.68 -49.63 8.81
CA ASP A 50 18.41 -50.68 9.53
C ASP A 50 19.38 -50.32 10.68
N GLU A 51 18.86 -50.52 11.90
CA GLU A 51 19.66 -50.86 13.08
C GLU A 51 20.32 -52.24 12.90
N ASP A 52 21.62 -52.29 12.62
CA ASP A 52 22.49 -53.32 13.20
C ASP A 52 23.99 -53.00 13.10
N LYS A 53 24.56 -52.45 14.19
CA LYS A 53 25.81 -52.89 14.84
C LYS A 53 26.39 -51.83 15.76
N ALA A 54 26.33 -52.13 17.05
CA ALA A 54 27.06 -51.46 18.10
C ALA A 54 28.59 -51.51 17.89
N LYS A 55 29.24 -50.35 17.84
CA LYS A 55 30.61 -50.15 18.36
C LYS A 55 30.72 -48.77 19.01
N LYS A 56 31.14 -48.79 20.27
CA LYS A 56 31.44 -47.63 21.13
C LYS A 56 32.58 -46.80 20.53
N SER A 57 32.38 -45.48 20.44
CA SER A 57 33.46 -44.50 20.49
C SER A 57 32.97 -43.25 21.21
N ASP A 58 33.56 -42.98 22.37
CA ASP A 58 33.41 -41.73 23.12
C ASP A 58 33.90 -40.56 22.28
N THR A 59 32.98 -39.68 21.89
CA THR A 59 33.27 -38.30 21.47
C THR A 59 32.08 -37.44 21.87
N SER A 60 32.37 -36.35 22.58
CA SER A 60 31.46 -35.32 23.06
C SER A 60 30.35 -34.96 22.05
N HIS A 61 29.10 -35.22 22.43
CA HIS A 61 27.91 -34.72 21.73
C HIS A 61 27.80 -33.21 21.92
N ASP A 62 28.37 -32.44 20.99
CA ASP A 62 27.82 -31.14 20.65
C ASP A 62 26.51 -31.39 19.88
N LEU A 63 25.38 -31.12 20.53
CA LEU A 63 24.09 -31.05 19.85
C LEU A 63 24.18 -30.01 18.72
N PRO A 64 23.80 -30.33 17.47
CA PRO A 64 23.71 -29.33 16.42
C PRO A 64 22.65 -28.30 16.82
N ALA A 65 23.06 -27.03 16.93
CA ALA A 65 22.12 -25.92 17.11
C ALA A 65 21.05 -25.98 16.01
N PRO A 66 19.77 -25.66 16.32
CA PRO A 66 18.70 -25.72 15.32
C PRO A 66 19.08 -24.86 14.12
N HIS A 67 19.12 -25.46 12.93
CA HIS A 67 19.40 -24.79 11.66
C HIS A 67 18.44 -23.61 11.50
N ARG A 68 19.00 -22.41 11.57
CA ARG A 68 18.27 -21.14 11.54
C ARG A 68 18.06 -20.76 10.07
N ARG A 69 16.81 -20.61 9.63
CA ARG A 69 16.52 -20.08 8.28
C ARG A 69 16.74 -18.58 8.28
N ALA A 70 17.71 -18.13 7.49
CA ALA A 70 17.85 -16.72 7.16
C ALA A 70 16.71 -16.30 6.21
N ILE A 71 16.37 -15.02 6.18
CA ILE A 71 15.40 -14.49 5.23
C ILE A 71 16.07 -14.43 3.86
N GLU A 72 15.55 -15.16 2.88
CA GLU A 72 16.10 -15.23 1.53
C GLU A 72 15.42 -14.20 0.62
N LEU A 73 16.20 -13.39 -0.09
CA LEU A 73 15.65 -12.43 -1.05
C LEU A 73 15.27 -13.08 -2.38
N GLY A 74 14.20 -12.58 -2.99
CA GLY A 74 13.84 -12.93 -4.36
C GLY A 74 14.84 -12.38 -5.39
N GLU A 75 14.83 -12.94 -6.59
CA GLU A 75 15.68 -12.47 -7.70
C GLU A 75 15.43 -10.98 -7.99
N GLY A 76 16.52 -10.19 -8.04
CA GLY A 76 16.50 -8.75 -8.31
C GLY A 76 15.94 -7.86 -7.18
N MET A 77 15.62 -8.44 -6.02
CA MET A 77 15.31 -7.68 -4.80
C MET A 77 16.62 -7.35 -4.06
N ASN A 78 16.79 -6.08 -3.68
CA ASN A 78 17.90 -5.63 -2.83
C ASN A 78 17.37 -5.09 -1.50
N VAL A 79 18.20 -5.08 -0.47
CA VAL A 79 17.87 -4.44 0.80
C VAL A 79 18.26 -2.97 0.75
N ALA A 80 17.32 -2.08 1.06
CA ALA A 80 17.60 -0.66 1.22
C ALA A 80 17.88 -0.32 2.70
N ALA A 81 17.07 -0.85 3.62
CA ALA A 81 17.26 -0.67 5.05
C ALA A 81 16.57 -1.76 5.87
N VAL A 82 17.13 -2.08 7.04
CA VAL A 82 16.53 -2.99 8.02
C VAL A 82 16.55 -2.35 9.41
N LEU A 83 15.40 -2.38 10.08
CA LEU A 83 15.24 -2.02 11.48
C LEU A 83 14.91 -3.27 12.30
N TYR A 84 15.65 -3.47 13.39
CA TYR A 84 15.43 -4.56 14.33
C TYR A 84 14.75 -4.07 15.59
N ASP A 85 13.91 -4.92 16.19
CA ASP A 85 13.23 -4.66 17.46
C ASP A 85 14.24 -4.49 18.62
N ARG A 86 13.99 -3.50 19.48
CA ARG A 86 14.76 -3.20 20.68
C ARG A 86 14.27 -4.06 21.84
N THR A 87 14.56 -5.36 21.82
CA THR A 87 14.51 -6.14 23.06
C THR A 87 15.79 -5.88 23.86
N SER A 88 15.70 -5.02 24.88
CA SER A 88 16.77 -4.73 25.83
C SER A 88 17.17 -5.99 26.61
N PRO A 89 18.43 -6.46 26.57
CA PRO A 89 18.94 -7.32 27.61
C PRO A 89 19.48 -6.45 28.76
N GLU A 90 19.23 -6.91 30.00
CA GLU A 90 19.84 -6.47 31.27
C GLU A 90 19.15 -5.32 32.05
N LYS A 91 18.19 -5.70 32.89
CA LYS A 91 18.08 -5.17 34.25
C LYS A 91 18.27 -6.32 35.24
N ALA A 92 19.49 -6.48 35.74
CA ALA A 92 19.75 -7.14 37.01
C ALA A 92 20.69 -6.24 37.81
N GLY A 93 20.20 -5.72 38.94
CA GLY A 93 21.03 -5.02 39.94
C GLY A 93 20.50 -3.64 40.34
N SER A 94 19.86 -3.58 41.49
CA SER A 94 19.73 -2.40 42.36
C SER A 94 20.17 -2.82 43.76
N PRO A 95 20.44 -1.92 44.73
CA PRO A 95 20.87 -0.51 44.67
C PRO A 95 22.10 -0.24 45.58
N ALA A 96 22.76 0.91 45.45
CA ALA A 96 23.52 1.50 46.55
C ALA A 96 23.45 3.03 46.48
N GLU A 97 22.84 3.61 47.51
CA GLU A 97 22.81 5.04 47.82
C GLU A 97 24.22 5.56 48.11
N LYS A 98 24.51 6.80 47.70
CA LYS A 98 25.14 7.83 48.54
C LYS A 98 25.12 9.20 47.86
N ASP A 99 24.59 10.16 48.62
CA ASP A 99 24.59 11.61 48.38
C ASP A 99 26.01 12.19 48.31
N ALA A 100 26.20 13.23 47.48
CA ALA A 100 26.69 14.56 47.89
C ALA A 100 26.90 15.49 46.69
N GLN A 101 26.71 16.77 46.96
CA GLN A 101 26.58 17.92 46.07
C GLN A 101 27.90 18.72 46.01
N GLU A 102 28.02 19.58 44.98
CA GLU A 102 28.88 20.79 44.84
C GLU A 102 29.98 20.80 43.74
N THR A 103 29.82 21.76 42.82
CA THR A 103 30.74 22.37 41.83
C THR A 103 31.56 23.52 42.47
N PRO A 104 32.44 24.31 41.78
CA PRO A 104 32.99 24.25 40.40
C PRO A 104 34.54 24.47 40.30
N GLY A 105 35.15 24.32 39.11
CA GLY A 105 36.40 25.04 38.76
C GLY A 105 37.36 24.36 37.78
N ASP A 106 37.27 24.77 36.51
CA ASP A 106 38.32 25.00 35.49
C ASP A 106 39.50 24.03 35.20
N GLN A 107 39.53 23.66 33.91
CA GLN A 107 40.67 23.52 32.97
C GLN A 107 41.38 22.16 32.74
N VAL A 108 41.04 21.61 31.56
CA VAL A 108 41.94 21.23 30.43
C VAL A 108 42.63 19.84 30.42
N ASP A 109 42.23 19.09 29.38
CA ASP A 109 42.96 18.11 28.55
C ASP A 109 42.96 16.57 28.83
N THR A 110 42.36 15.87 27.83
CA THR A 110 42.74 14.60 27.18
C THR A 110 42.07 13.27 27.58
N TYR A 111 41.65 12.57 26.50
CA TYR A 111 41.36 11.14 26.31
C TYR A 111 39.92 10.62 26.43
N ASN A 112 39.46 10.18 25.24
CA ASN A 112 38.74 8.93 24.93
C ASN A 112 37.34 8.67 25.48
N GLY A 113 36.44 8.43 24.53
CA GLY A 113 35.54 7.28 24.57
C GLY A 113 34.17 7.53 25.17
N THR A 114 33.23 7.95 24.34
CA THR A 114 31.82 7.59 24.53
C THR A 114 31.18 7.40 23.16
N GLU A 115 31.17 6.15 22.72
CA GLU A 115 30.25 5.67 21.71
C GLU A 115 28.83 5.87 22.25
N ASN A 116 28.22 6.98 21.85
CA ASN A 116 26.78 7.13 21.96
C ASN A 116 26.15 6.07 21.06
N SER A 117 25.46 5.13 21.69
CA SER A 117 24.65 4.07 21.10
C SER A 117 23.50 4.66 20.26
N ARG A 118 23.86 5.08 19.05
CA ARG A 118 22.92 5.42 17.97
C ARG A 118 22.14 4.17 17.59
N PRO A 119 20.85 4.28 17.20
CA PRO A 119 20.12 3.16 16.60
C PRO A 119 20.93 2.67 15.39
N SER A 120 21.46 1.45 15.48
CA SER A 120 22.23 0.84 14.41
C SER A 120 21.26 0.31 13.35
N GLY A 121 20.75 1.21 12.50
CA GLY A 121 20.30 0.80 11.18
C GLY A 121 21.52 0.34 10.41
N GLN A 122 21.59 -0.95 10.07
CA GLN A 122 22.64 -1.43 9.18
C GLN A 122 22.19 -1.20 7.74
N VAL A 123 22.92 -0.33 7.02
CA VAL A 123 22.89 -0.28 5.57
C VAL A 123 23.59 -1.53 5.07
N GLN A 124 22.83 -2.58 4.78
CA GLN A 124 23.37 -3.72 4.05
C GLN A 124 23.18 -3.45 2.57
N GLY A 125 24.29 -3.33 1.83
CA GLY A 125 24.29 -3.44 0.38
C GLY A 125 23.84 -4.83 -0.08
N VAL A 126 24.04 -5.15 -1.36
CA VAL A 126 23.65 -6.40 -2.03
C VAL A 126 23.99 -7.62 -1.17
N THR A 127 23.01 -8.08 -0.39
CA THR A 127 23.10 -9.22 0.51
C THR A 127 21.94 -10.11 0.14
N THR A 128 22.18 -11.40 -0.09
CA THR A 128 21.12 -12.34 -0.47
C THR A 128 20.29 -12.78 0.73
N ASN A 129 20.85 -12.63 1.95
CA ASN A 129 20.31 -13.18 3.18
C ASN A 129 20.28 -12.11 4.28
N ILE A 130 19.11 -11.92 4.92
CA ILE A 130 18.96 -10.99 6.03
C ILE A 130 18.98 -11.78 7.36
N PRO A 131 19.83 -11.40 8.33
CA PRO A 131 19.88 -12.09 9.62
C PRO A 131 18.73 -11.63 10.52
N GLY A 132 17.75 -12.49 10.78
CA GLY A 132 16.66 -12.15 11.70
C GLY A 132 15.46 -13.08 11.53
N GLN A 133 14.37 -12.73 12.19
CA GLN A 133 13.07 -13.37 12.00
C GLN A 133 12.00 -12.32 11.66
N MET A 134 11.15 -12.66 10.71
CA MET A 134 9.95 -11.91 10.35
C MET A 134 8.78 -12.38 11.20
N THR A 135 7.93 -11.46 11.58
CA THR A 135 6.71 -11.70 12.34
C THR A 135 5.54 -11.06 11.63
N VAL A 136 4.32 -11.39 12.05
CA VAL A 136 3.10 -10.78 11.47
C VAL A 136 3.03 -9.25 11.64
N ASP A 137 3.81 -8.71 12.58
CA ASP A 137 3.91 -7.28 12.85
C ASP A 137 5.03 -6.61 12.04
N THR A 138 5.87 -7.39 11.35
CA THR A 138 6.98 -6.87 10.53
C THR A 138 6.43 -6.07 9.36
N ARG A 139 6.83 -4.80 9.25
CA ARG A 139 6.44 -3.91 8.16
C ARG A 139 7.41 -4.08 6.99
N VAL A 140 6.92 -4.63 5.89
CA VAL A 140 7.71 -4.79 4.66
C VAL A 140 7.27 -3.77 3.62
N THR A 141 8.23 -3.04 3.07
CA THR A 141 8.01 -2.01 2.05
C THR A 141 9.03 -2.08 0.94
N ALA A 142 8.73 -1.48 -0.22
CA ALA A 142 9.64 -1.34 -1.34
C ALA A 142 9.76 0.11 -1.82
N VAL A 143 10.95 0.49 -2.27
CA VAL A 143 11.26 1.76 -2.95
C VAL A 143 11.92 1.50 -4.31
N PHE A 144 11.82 2.45 -5.23
CA PHE A 144 12.33 2.32 -6.60
C PHE A 144 13.20 3.52 -6.96
N GLN A 145 14.08 3.37 -7.95
CA GLN A 145 14.88 4.50 -8.43
C GLN A 145 14.14 5.36 -9.45
N ARG A 146 13.11 4.82 -10.11
CA ARG A 146 12.41 5.49 -11.22
C ARG A 146 10.90 5.36 -11.06
N TYR A 147 10.21 6.49 -11.13
CA TYR A 147 8.76 6.60 -11.01
C TYR A 147 8.19 7.30 -12.23
N ARG A 148 7.01 6.86 -12.65
CA ARG A 148 6.21 7.54 -13.67
C ARG A 148 4.92 8.03 -13.04
N CYS A 149 4.68 9.32 -13.17
CA CYS A 149 3.58 10.02 -12.53
C CYS A 149 2.73 10.70 -13.61
N VAL A 150 1.43 10.46 -13.58
CA VAL A 150 0.47 11.24 -14.37
C VAL A 150 -0.33 12.14 -13.44
N ILE A 151 -0.23 13.45 -13.63
CA ILE A 151 -1.01 14.44 -12.90
C ILE A 151 -2.20 14.85 -13.77
N CYS A 152 -3.41 14.59 -13.28
CA CYS A 152 -4.66 14.93 -13.95
C CYS A 152 -5.27 16.14 -13.25
N LEU A 153 -5.40 17.23 -13.99
CA LEU A 153 -5.99 18.46 -13.51
C LEU A 153 -7.47 18.48 -13.90
N ASP A 154 -8.33 18.66 -12.90
CA ASP A 154 -9.75 18.78 -13.11
C ASP A 154 -10.10 20.07 -13.86
N ALA A 155 -10.90 19.94 -14.91
CA ALA A 155 -11.46 21.02 -15.71
C ALA A 155 -12.99 20.92 -15.75
N SER A 156 -13.60 20.59 -14.62
CA SER A 156 -15.03 20.70 -14.39
C SER A 156 -15.44 22.15 -14.11
N PRO A 157 -16.74 22.51 -14.24
CA PRO A 157 -17.21 23.86 -13.96
C PRO A 157 -17.04 24.28 -12.49
N SER A 158 -16.93 23.33 -11.56
CA SER A 158 -16.77 23.62 -10.13
C SER A 158 -15.40 24.21 -9.81
N ILE A 159 -14.36 23.85 -10.57
CA ILE A 159 -13.01 24.44 -10.48
C ILE A 159 -12.98 25.94 -10.83
N LEU A 160 -13.99 26.44 -11.55
CA LEU A 160 -14.15 27.87 -11.84
C LEU A 160 -14.96 28.62 -10.76
N SER A 161 -15.37 27.94 -9.70
CA SER A 161 -16.09 28.56 -8.58
C SER A 161 -15.14 29.07 -7.49
N ILE A 162 -15.66 29.95 -6.65
CA ILE A 162 -14.93 30.52 -5.52
C ILE A 162 -15.11 29.60 -4.33
N ASP A 163 -14.00 29.20 -3.71
CA ASP A 163 -13.99 28.49 -2.44
C ASP A 163 -14.65 29.36 -1.35
N PRO A 164 -15.79 28.94 -0.76
CA PRO A 164 -16.47 29.72 0.26
C PRO A 164 -15.63 29.97 1.51
N ALA A 165 -14.71 29.05 1.84
CA ALA A 165 -13.88 29.13 3.04
C ALA A 165 -12.73 30.13 2.88
N SER A 166 -11.95 30.04 1.80
CA SER A 166 -10.80 30.93 1.57
C SER A 166 -11.13 32.19 0.78
N GLY A 167 -12.26 32.23 0.08
CA GLY A 167 -12.62 33.31 -0.86
C GLY A 167 -11.76 33.33 -2.13
N ARG A 168 -11.00 32.26 -2.42
CA ARG A 168 -10.12 32.14 -3.59
C ARG A 168 -10.76 31.29 -4.68
N LEU A 169 -10.32 31.47 -5.92
CA LEU A 169 -10.76 30.64 -7.04
C LEU A 169 -10.19 29.23 -6.91
N PHE A 170 -11.00 28.18 -7.12
CA PHE A 170 -10.50 26.80 -7.06
C PHE A 170 -9.41 26.52 -8.10
N LEU A 171 -9.47 27.15 -9.28
CA LEU A 171 -8.42 27.07 -10.30
C LEU A 171 -7.07 27.62 -9.81
N ASP A 172 -7.08 28.68 -8.99
CA ASP A 172 -5.84 29.22 -8.39
C ASP A 172 -5.26 28.23 -7.36
N LEU A 173 -6.14 27.67 -6.52
CA LEU A 173 -5.75 26.66 -5.53
C LEU A 173 -5.27 25.37 -6.21
N LEU A 174 -5.83 25.00 -7.36
CA LEU A 174 -5.38 23.88 -8.19
C LEU A 174 -3.93 24.09 -8.63
N ASN A 175 -3.65 25.26 -9.23
CA ASN A 175 -2.30 25.62 -9.69
C ASN A 175 -1.28 25.59 -8.54
N GLU A 176 -1.64 26.19 -7.41
CA GLU A 176 -0.79 26.20 -6.21
C GLU A 176 -0.57 24.80 -5.64
N SER A 177 -1.61 23.95 -5.61
CA SER A 177 -1.50 22.57 -5.12
C SER A 177 -0.55 21.74 -5.97
N VAL A 178 -0.55 21.93 -7.30
CA VAL A 178 0.41 21.27 -8.21
C VAL A 178 1.84 21.74 -7.93
N GLU A 179 2.04 23.04 -7.74
CA GLU A 179 3.34 23.61 -7.39
C GLU A 179 3.87 23.03 -6.08
N LEU A 180 3.07 23.08 -5.01
CA LEU A 180 3.43 22.55 -3.70
C LEU A 180 3.68 21.03 -3.76
N PHE A 181 2.88 20.28 -4.53
CA PHE A 181 3.06 18.85 -4.72
C PHE A 181 4.42 18.52 -5.37
N ILE A 182 4.76 19.18 -6.48
CA ILE A 182 6.03 18.95 -7.17
C ILE A 182 7.23 19.29 -6.27
N TRP A 183 7.19 20.44 -5.58
CA TRP A 183 8.27 20.80 -4.66
C TRP A 183 8.37 19.85 -3.46
N SER A 184 7.24 19.36 -2.94
CA SER A 184 7.21 18.36 -1.87
C SER A 184 7.84 17.05 -2.29
N MET A 185 7.57 16.58 -3.51
CA MET A 185 8.17 15.36 -4.07
C MET A 185 9.69 15.48 -4.21
N LEU A 186 10.20 16.66 -4.54
CA LEU A 186 11.63 16.94 -4.77
C LEU A 186 12.43 17.26 -3.50
N ARG A 187 11.80 17.30 -2.32
CA ARG A 187 12.53 17.56 -1.07
C ARG A 187 13.59 16.49 -0.81
N PRO A 188 14.73 16.84 -0.18
CA PRO A 188 15.73 15.86 0.22
C PRO A 188 15.13 14.76 1.10
N MET A 189 15.44 13.52 0.78
CA MET A 189 14.97 12.35 1.53
C MET A 189 16.10 11.34 1.73
N GLU A 190 16.00 10.52 2.78
CA GLU A 190 16.98 9.49 3.11
C GLU A 190 16.31 8.16 3.41
N VAL A 191 16.90 7.07 2.90
CA VAL A 191 16.52 5.68 3.19
C VAL A 191 17.78 4.94 3.66
N GLY A 192 17.71 4.31 4.83
CA GLY A 192 18.86 3.70 5.50
C GLY A 192 19.95 4.70 5.93
N GLY A 193 19.67 6.01 5.95
CA GLY A 193 20.71 7.02 6.14
C GLY A 193 21.55 7.32 4.89
N VAL A 194 21.12 6.81 3.72
CA VAL A 194 21.65 7.18 2.41
C VAL A 194 20.67 8.12 1.74
N ALA A 195 21.18 9.16 1.08
CA ALA A 195 20.35 10.07 0.29
C ALA A 195 19.61 9.30 -0.81
N PHE A 196 18.30 9.47 -0.88
CA PHE A 196 17.44 8.84 -1.86
C PHE A 196 16.88 9.92 -2.79
N THR A 197 17.13 9.79 -4.08
CA THR A 197 16.69 10.77 -5.10
C THR A 197 16.11 10.02 -6.29
N PRO A 198 14.79 9.80 -6.32
CA PRO A 198 14.16 9.10 -7.43
C PRO A 198 14.12 9.95 -8.71
N GLU A 199 14.24 9.30 -9.86
CA GLU A 199 13.94 9.90 -11.17
C GLU A 199 12.42 9.90 -11.37
N LEU A 200 11.84 11.07 -11.68
CA LEU A 200 10.39 11.24 -11.80
C LEU A 200 10.04 11.65 -13.24
N HIS A 201 9.46 10.73 -14.00
CA HIS A 201 8.86 10.99 -15.30
C HIS A 201 7.42 11.47 -15.11
N VAL A 202 7.14 12.74 -15.42
CA VAL A 202 5.83 13.36 -15.21
C VAL A 202 5.15 13.66 -16.55
N SER A 203 3.90 13.23 -16.68
CA SER A 203 2.95 13.76 -17.66
C SER A 203 1.86 14.54 -16.93
N VAL A 204 1.41 15.65 -17.51
CA VAL A 204 0.34 16.48 -16.97
C VAL A 204 -0.76 16.56 -18.01
N LEU A 205 -1.98 16.28 -17.59
CA LEU A 205 -3.16 16.31 -18.45
C LEU A 205 -4.28 17.11 -17.78
N VAL A 206 -5.11 17.74 -18.58
CA VAL A 206 -6.31 18.47 -18.16
C VAL A 206 -7.50 17.69 -18.66
N GLN A 207 -8.47 17.48 -17.78
CA GLN A 207 -9.59 16.61 -18.05
C GLN A 207 -10.83 17.12 -17.32
N GLY A 208 -11.94 17.24 -18.03
CA GLY A 208 -13.21 17.65 -17.44
C GLY A 208 -14.21 18.14 -18.48
N ALA A 209 -15.29 18.71 -18.00
CA ALA A 209 -16.43 19.18 -18.79
C ALA A 209 -16.07 20.26 -19.82
N LEU A 210 -15.03 21.03 -19.53
CA LEU A 210 -14.64 22.22 -20.30
C LEU A 210 -13.64 21.90 -21.43
N VAL A 211 -13.29 20.62 -21.60
CA VAL A 211 -12.31 20.17 -22.60
C VAL A 211 -12.89 19.00 -23.38
N GLU A 212 -12.99 19.17 -24.70
CA GLU A 212 -13.34 18.08 -25.60
C GLU A 212 -12.09 17.22 -25.85
N SER A 213 -12.11 15.96 -25.39
CA SER A 213 -11.03 14.96 -25.49
C SER A 213 -9.83 15.12 -24.52
N LEU A 214 -8.93 14.12 -24.52
CA LEU A 214 -7.73 14.09 -23.68
C LEU A 214 -6.80 15.27 -23.99
N CYS A 215 -6.75 16.28 -23.12
CA CYS A 215 -5.80 17.39 -23.26
C CYS A 215 -4.52 17.11 -22.47
N VAL A 216 -3.41 16.94 -23.19
CA VAL A 216 -2.10 16.71 -22.58
C VAL A 216 -1.34 18.03 -22.54
N LEU A 217 -1.12 18.55 -21.32
CA LEU A 217 -0.30 19.74 -21.13
C LEU A 217 1.18 19.42 -21.26
N MET A 218 1.64 18.30 -20.73
CA MET A 218 3.05 17.91 -20.77
C MET A 218 3.13 16.39 -20.83
N GLN A 219 4.07 15.84 -21.59
CA GLN A 219 4.24 14.40 -21.72
C GLN A 219 5.68 13.99 -21.43
N GLY A 220 5.89 13.05 -20.50
CA GLY A 220 7.18 12.40 -20.27
C GLY A 220 8.32 13.33 -19.80
N TYR A 221 7.99 14.42 -19.11
CA TYR A 221 8.99 15.37 -18.63
C TYR A 221 9.71 14.82 -17.40
N ILE A 222 11.05 14.77 -17.42
CA ILE A 222 11.83 14.34 -16.25
C ILE A 222 12.02 15.54 -15.33
N VAL A 223 11.37 15.51 -14.17
CA VAL A 223 11.40 16.61 -13.20
C VAL A 223 12.60 16.45 -12.27
N THR A 224 13.38 17.51 -12.11
CA THR A 224 14.54 17.61 -11.22
C THR A 224 14.48 18.91 -10.42
N PRO A 225 15.21 19.01 -9.30
CA PRO A 225 15.26 20.26 -8.52
C PRO A 225 15.76 21.47 -9.33
N SER A 226 16.55 21.26 -10.38
CA SER A 226 17.09 22.33 -11.21
C SER A 226 16.13 22.81 -12.31
N ASN A 227 15.22 21.95 -12.79
CA ASN A 227 14.28 22.29 -13.86
C ASN A 227 12.83 22.51 -13.39
N ALA A 228 12.51 22.15 -12.14
CA ALA A 228 11.15 22.19 -11.59
C ALA A 228 10.47 23.56 -11.75
N ALA A 229 11.19 24.66 -11.51
CA ALA A 229 10.64 26.01 -11.67
C ALA A 229 10.17 26.28 -13.11
N GLY A 230 10.98 25.89 -14.12
CA GLY A 230 10.62 26.04 -15.53
C GLY A 230 9.49 25.12 -15.95
N PHE A 231 9.47 23.89 -15.43
CA PHE A 231 8.38 22.93 -15.63
C PHE A 231 7.04 23.47 -15.10
N LEU A 232 7.02 23.98 -13.87
CA LEU A 232 5.83 24.55 -13.24
C LEU A 232 5.35 25.81 -13.97
N GLN A 233 6.28 26.67 -14.39
CA GLN A 233 5.96 27.85 -15.18
C GLN A 233 5.28 27.48 -16.51
N LEU A 234 5.76 26.44 -17.21
CA LEU A 234 5.13 25.95 -18.44
C LEU A 234 3.72 25.40 -18.21
N ILE A 235 3.48 24.69 -17.09
CA ILE A 235 2.14 24.22 -16.73
C ILE A 235 1.21 25.42 -16.52
N LYS A 236 1.64 26.40 -15.72
CA LYS A 236 0.88 27.60 -15.42
C LYS A 236 0.52 28.39 -16.68
N GLU A 237 1.47 28.61 -17.58
CA GLU A 237 1.24 29.28 -18.86
C GLU A 237 0.21 28.53 -19.73
N ARG A 238 0.30 27.19 -19.80
CA ARG A 238 -0.67 26.40 -20.57
C ARG A 238 -2.07 26.41 -19.94
N ILE A 239 -2.18 26.40 -18.61
CA ILE A 239 -3.47 26.53 -17.91
C ILE A 239 -4.08 27.91 -18.16
N GLN A 240 -3.29 28.98 -18.13
CA GLN A 240 -3.75 30.33 -18.46
C GLN A 240 -4.28 30.43 -19.90
N LEU A 241 -3.66 29.76 -20.87
CA LEU A 241 -4.17 29.72 -22.24
C LEU A 241 -5.54 29.04 -22.32
N ILE A 242 -5.73 27.94 -21.58
CA ILE A 242 -7.01 27.22 -21.49
C ILE A 242 -8.08 28.09 -20.81
N GLU A 243 -7.73 28.74 -19.71
CA GLU A 243 -8.63 29.66 -18.99
C GLU A 243 -9.08 30.82 -19.88
N ASN A 244 -8.17 31.42 -20.65
CA ASN A 244 -8.49 32.49 -21.60
C ASN A 244 -9.43 32.01 -22.71
N ASP A 245 -9.25 30.79 -23.22
CA ASP A 245 -10.17 30.18 -24.19
C ASP A 245 -11.56 29.98 -23.59
N TRP A 246 -11.65 29.44 -22.37
CA TRP A 246 -12.92 29.30 -21.65
C TRP A 246 -13.62 30.64 -21.43
N ALA A 247 -12.88 31.68 -21.03
CA ALA A 247 -13.42 33.01 -20.82
C ALA A 247 -13.95 33.61 -22.14
N THR A 248 -13.24 33.43 -23.25
CA THR A 248 -13.67 33.90 -24.58
C THR A 248 -14.95 33.20 -25.03
N ARG A 249 -15.01 31.86 -24.92
CA ARG A 249 -16.20 31.09 -25.29
C ARG A 249 -17.41 31.42 -24.41
N ALA A 250 -17.19 31.66 -23.11
CA ALA A 250 -18.25 32.06 -22.20
C ALA A 250 -18.84 33.44 -22.56
N GLN A 251 -18.03 34.37 -23.09
CA GLN A 251 -18.50 35.66 -23.60
C GLN A 251 -19.31 35.51 -24.89
N GLU A 252 -18.88 34.63 -25.81
CA GLU A 252 -19.54 34.43 -27.12
C GLU A 252 -20.86 33.66 -27.02
N LEU A 253 -20.91 32.59 -26.22
CA LEU A 253 -22.07 31.68 -26.10
C LEU A 253 -23.00 32.05 -24.94
N GLY A 254 -22.58 32.99 -24.09
CA GLY A 254 -23.20 33.26 -22.79
C GLY A 254 -22.87 32.20 -21.75
N GLN A 255 -22.77 32.62 -20.48
CA GLN A 255 -22.34 31.76 -19.37
C GLN A 255 -23.19 30.48 -19.22
N TRP A 256 -24.51 30.59 -19.41
CA TRP A 256 -25.44 29.46 -19.39
C TRP A 256 -25.32 28.53 -20.60
N GLY A 257 -24.94 29.05 -21.77
CA GLY A 257 -24.77 28.25 -22.99
C GLY A 257 -23.49 27.41 -22.98
N TYR A 258 -22.42 27.92 -22.36
CA TYR A 258 -21.13 27.25 -22.28
C TYR A 258 -21.01 26.32 -21.05
N LEU A 259 -21.26 26.84 -19.84
CA LEU A 259 -21.13 26.04 -18.60
C LEU A 259 -22.35 25.14 -18.36
N GLY A 260 -23.55 25.58 -18.74
CA GLY A 260 -24.79 24.83 -18.51
C GLY A 260 -24.95 23.59 -19.38
N ASN A 261 -24.21 23.50 -20.50
CA ASN A 261 -24.19 22.33 -21.39
C ASN A 261 -22.96 21.43 -21.17
N ALA A 262 -22.06 21.80 -20.26
CA ALA A 262 -20.81 21.09 -20.04
C ALA A 262 -21.12 19.70 -19.44
N THR A 263 -20.57 18.63 -20.03
CA THR A 263 -20.80 17.26 -19.54
C THR A 263 -20.16 17.09 -18.16
N PRO A 264 -20.85 16.53 -17.16
CA PRO A 264 -20.27 16.33 -15.82
C PRO A 264 -18.92 15.60 -15.88
N ALA A 265 -18.00 15.98 -14.98
CA ALA A 265 -16.70 15.35 -14.89
C ALA A 265 -16.86 13.91 -14.38
N SER A 266 -16.75 12.95 -15.30
CA SER A 266 -16.88 11.54 -14.97
C SER A 266 -15.55 10.97 -14.47
N LEU A 267 -15.53 10.43 -13.26
CA LEU A 267 -14.33 9.83 -12.68
C LEU A 267 -13.78 8.70 -13.55
N ASP A 268 -14.65 7.84 -14.08
CA ASP A 268 -14.26 6.73 -14.98
C ASP A 268 -13.46 7.21 -16.18
N TRP A 269 -13.95 8.28 -16.82
CA TRP A 269 -13.32 8.84 -17.99
C TRP A 269 -11.96 9.45 -17.65
N VAL A 270 -11.86 10.13 -16.50
CA VAL A 270 -10.60 10.70 -16.02
C VAL A 270 -9.58 9.59 -15.73
N LEU A 271 -9.98 8.52 -15.03
CA LEU A 271 -9.10 7.40 -14.72
C LEU A 271 -8.66 6.65 -15.99
N GLN A 272 -9.57 6.40 -16.94
CA GLN A 272 -9.24 5.77 -18.23
C GLN A 272 -8.17 6.58 -18.99
N ASN A 273 -8.37 7.90 -19.06
CA ASN A 273 -7.45 8.81 -19.73
C ASN A 273 -6.11 8.91 -19.00
N ALA A 274 -6.11 8.88 -17.66
CA ALA A 274 -4.90 8.85 -16.85
C ALA A 274 -4.08 7.57 -17.09
N VAL A 275 -4.73 6.40 -17.11
CA VAL A 275 -4.09 5.11 -17.42
C VAL A 275 -3.52 5.11 -18.83
N PHE A 276 -4.26 5.64 -19.81
CA PHE A 276 -3.77 5.78 -21.18
C PHE A 276 -2.50 6.63 -21.25
N ALA A 277 -2.50 7.80 -20.60
CA ALA A 277 -1.31 8.66 -20.53
C ALA A 277 -0.14 7.98 -19.79
N LEU A 278 -0.42 7.20 -18.74
CA LEU A 278 0.57 6.48 -17.96
C LEU A 278 1.27 5.39 -18.78
N HIS A 279 0.54 4.71 -19.67
CA HIS A 279 1.10 3.74 -20.60
C HIS A 279 2.00 4.36 -21.68
N SER A 280 1.96 5.68 -21.88
CA SER A 280 2.91 6.37 -22.75
C SER A 280 4.26 6.66 -22.08
N LEU A 281 4.36 6.49 -20.76
CA LEU A 281 5.59 6.65 -19.98
C LEU A 281 6.38 5.32 -19.91
N PRO A 282 7.69 5.35 -19.63
CA PRO A 282 8.54 4.15 -19.59
C PRO A 282 7.97 3.06 -18.67
N THR A 283 7.95 1.81 -19.15
CA THR A 283 7.29 0.68 -18.46
C THR A 283 8.10 0.06 -17.33
N ASP A 284 9.37 0.45 -17.20
CA ASP A 284 10.30 0.05 -16.14
C ASP A 284 10.19 0.93 -14.87
N CYS A 285 9.30 1.92 -14.89
CA CYS A 285 9.10 2.89 -13.82
C CYS A 285 7.86 2.56 -12.97
N ALA A 286 7.97 2.81 -11.67
CA ALA A 286 6.88 2.59 -10.71
C ALA A 286 5.70 3.53 -11.03
N PRO A 287 4.50 2.98 -11.33
CA PRO A 287 3.38 3.81 -11.73
C PRO A 287 2.68 4.46 -10.55
N MET A 288 2.34 5.73 -10.72
CA MET A 288 1.40 6.46 -9.87
C MET A 288 0.62 7.46 -10.71
N MET A 289 -0.59 7.79 -10.27
CA MET A 289 -1.37 8.90 -10.81
C MET A 289 -1.88 9.78 -9.69
N VAL A 290 -2.06 11.06 -10.00
CA VAL A 290 -2.48 12.08 -9.04
C VAL A 290 -3.61 12.88 -9.69
N LEU A 291 -4.82 12.82 -9.12
CA LEU A 291 -5.94 13.67 -9.54
C LEU A 291 -6.01 14.91 -8.65
N VAL A 292 -6.05 16.09 -9.26
CA VAL A 292 -6.20 17.36 -8.56
C VAL A 292 -7.61 17.87 -8.83
N THR A 293 -8.49 17.79 -7.82
CA THR A 293 -9.94 18.03 -7.96
C THR A 293 -10.51 18.55 -6.65
N ASP A 294 -11.63 19.26 -6.72
CA ASP A 294 -12.43 19.62 -5.54
C ASP A 294 -13.34 18.47 -5.05
N GLY A 295 -13.37 17.36 -5.78
CA GLY A 295 -14.15 16.16 -5.47
C GLY A 295 -15.57 16.18 -6.03
N VAL A 296 -15.91 17.15 -6.87
CA VAL A 296 -17.22 17.25 -7.52
C VAL A 296 -17.19 16.43 -8.81
N MET A 297 -17.41 15.12 -8.66
CA MET A 297 -17.29 14.15 -9.75
C MET A 297 -18.59 13.36 -9.91
N ASP A 298 -18.96 13.06 -11.15
CA ASP A 298 -20.13 12.27 -11.49
C ASP A 298 -19.78 10.79 -11.69
N ILE A 299 -20.64 9.92 -11.15
CA ILE A 299 -20.58 8.47 -11.34
C ILE A 299 -21.83 8.07 -12.09
N LYS A 300 -21.68 7.71 -13.36
CA LYS A 300 -22.82 7.32 -14.20
C LYS A 300 -23.42 5.97 -13.78
N ASP A 301 -22.60 5.06 -13.25
CA ASP A 301 -23.03 3.77 -12.72
C ASP A 301 -22.10 3.31 -11.59
N ALA A 302 -22.64 2.85 -10.46
CA ALA A 302 -21.85 2.37 -9.33
C ALA A 302 -20.97 1.14 -9.68
N PHE A 303 -21.28 0.45 -10.77
CA PHE A 303 -20.51 -0.73 -11.23
C PHE A 303 -19.52 -0.42 -12.37
N SER A 304 -19.57 0.76 -13.00
CA SER A 304 -18.72 1.03 -14.16
C SER A 304 -17.25 1.24 -13.78
N TYR A 305 -16.99 1.79 -12.59
CA TYR A 305 -15.64 2.05 -12.11
C TYR A 305 -14.93 0.81 -11.54
N ASP A 306 -15.66 -0.25 -11.15
CA ASP A 306 -15.08 -1.49 -10.59
C ASP A 306 -14.04 -2.10 -11.54
N ASN A 307 -14.33 -2.10 -12.84
CA ASN A 307 -13.39 -2.61 -13.86
C ASN A 307 -12.10 -1.78 -13.91
N MET A 308 -12.22 -0.45 -13.77
CA MET A 308 -11.07 0.43 -13.75
C MET A 308 -10.29 0.25 -12.45
N LEU A 309 -10.97 0.19 -11.31
CA LEU A 309 -10.34 -0.02 -10.02
C LEU A 309 -9.55 -1.34 -9.98
N MET A 310 -10.15 -2.43 -10.47
CA MET A 310 -9.47 -3.72 -10.62
C MET A 310 -8.24 -3.62 -11.54
N GLN A 311 -8.30 -2.82 -12.62
CA GLN A 311 -7.15 -2.59 -13.49
C GLN A 311 -6.02 -1.86 -12.75
N LEU A 312 -6.33 -0.79 -12.00
CA LEU A 312 -5.35 -0.05 -11.22
C LEU A 312 -4.63 -0.95 -10.23
N VAL A 313 -5.37 -1.75 -9.46
CA VAL A 313 -4.81 -2.69 -8.49
C VAL A 313 -3.95 -3.75 -9.16
N ARG A 314 -4.44 -4.36 -10.24
CA ARG A 314 -3.72 -5.43 -10.96
C ARG A 314 -2.40 -4.95 -11.57
N HIS A 315 -2.34 -3.69 -11.98
CA HIS A 315 -1.15 -3.07 -12.56
C HIS A 315 -0.30 -2.30 -11.54
N ASP A 316 -0.61 -2.39 -10.23
CA ASP A 316 0.09 -1.71 -9.15
C ASP A 316 0.17 -0.18 -9.34
N ILE A 317 -0.90 0.41 -9.88
CA ILE A 317 -1.01 1.84 -10.14
C ILE A 317 -1.65 2.50 -8.92
N GLN A 318 -0.86 3.22 -8.13
CA GLN A 318 -1.37 4.00 -7.01
C GLN A 318 -2.14 5.23 -7.51
N CYS A 319 -3.36 5.43 -7.01
CA CYS A 319 -4.17 6.61 -7.30
C CYS A 319 -4.20 7.54 -6.09
N HIS A 320 -3.60 8.73 -6.23
CA HIS A 320 -3.64 9.76 -5.21
C HIS A 320 -4.59 10.88 -5.62
N PHE A 321 -5.15 11.58 -4.64
CA PHE A 321 -5.97 12.76 -4.87
C PHE A 321 -5.40 13.95 -4.11
N LEU A 322 -5.26 15.09 -4.78
CA LEU A 322 -5.07 16.38 -4.15
C LEU A 322 -6.43 17.05 -4.11
N ARG A 323 -7.07 17.00 -2.94
CA ARG A 323 -8.38 17.63 -2.73
C ARG A 323 -8.17 19.13 -2.57
N ILE A 324 -8.77 19.89 -3.47
CA ILE A 324 -8.81 21.34 -3.43
C ILE A 324 -10.11 21.76 -2.73
N GLY A 325 -10.04 22.66 -1.75
CA GLY A 325 -11.25 23.14 -1.05
C GLY A 325 -11.74 22.29 0.11
N GLY A 326 -12.56 22.93 0.95
CA GLY A 326 -13.04 22.39 2.23
C GLY A 326 -12.04 22.57 3.36
N GLY A 327 -12.51 23.02 4.53
CA GLY A 327 -11.71 22.99 5.75
C GLY A 327 -11.74 21.62 6.45
N GLY A 328 -10.61 20.92 6.46
CA GLY A 328 -10.48 19.65 7.19
C GLY A 328 -11.31 18.47 6.65
N GLU A 329 -11.28 17.35 7.37
CA GLU A 329 -11.75 16.04 6.87
C GLU A 329 -13.27 15.96 6.65
N ASP A 330 -14.06 16.79 7.33
CA ASP A 330 -15.52 16.72 7.39
C ASP A 330 -16.26 18.03 6.97
N GLU A 331 -15.56 19.13 6.65
CA GLU A 331 -16.28 20.31 6.11
C GLU A 331 -16.60 20.12 4.62
N LEU A 332 -17.89 20.29 4.33
CA LEU A 332 -18.45 20.36 3.00
C LEU A 332 -18.59 21.84 2.60
N ASP A 333 -17.47 22.53 2.45
CA ASP A 333 -17.49 23.89 1.87
C ASP A 333 -17.67 23.77 0.37
N ALA A 334 -18.93 23.69 -0.02
CA ALA A 334 -19.37 23.51 -1.39
C ALA A 334 -20.09 24.77 -1.89
N THR A 335 -19.73 25.22 -3.08
CA THR A 335 -20.54 26.19 -3.81
C THR A 335 -21.88 25.54 -4.18
N PHE A 336 -22.97 26.30 -4.13
CA PHE A 336 -24.32 25.79 -4.41
C PHE A 336 -24.40 25.01 -5.73
N GLY A 337 -24.79 23.73 -5.65
CA GLY A 337 -24.91 22.83 -6.80
C GLY A 337 -23.69 21.95 -7.08
N PHE A 338 -22.56 22.19 -6.40
CA PHE A 338 -21.34 21.39 -6.53
C PHE A 338 -21.08 20.62 -5.25
N VAL A 339 -21.61 19.39 -5.16
CA VAL A 339 -21.47 18.54 -3.96
C VAL A 339 -20.23 17.65 -4.12
N PRO A 340 -19.17 17.83 -3.30
CA PRO A 340 -17.99 17.00 -3.37
C PRO A 340 -18.23 15.63 -2.72
N ASP A 341 -17.75 14.56 -3.34
CA ASP A 341 -17.77 13.20 -2.78
C ASP A 341 -16.37 12.78 -2.32
N THR A 342 -16.00 13.27 -1.13
CA THR A 342 -14.69 12.97 -0.51
C THR A 342 -14.56 11.50 -0.10
N ARG A 343 -15.66 10.83 0.19
CA ARG A 343 -15.67 9.41 0.59
C ARG A 343 -15.36 8.52 -0.60
N MET A 344 -15.89 8.85 -1.78
CA MET A 344 -15.53 8.17 -3.02
C MET A 344 -14.04 8.35 -3.34
N LEU A 345 -13.49 9.57 -3.25
CA LEU A 345 -12.07 9.79 -3.51
C LEU A 345 -11.19 8.95 -2.57
N ARG A 346 -11.52 8.92 -1.28
CA ARG A 346 -10.82 8.09 -0.29
C ARG A 346 -10.96 6.61 -0.62
N PHE A 347 -12.16 6.14 -0.96
CA PHE A 347 -12.38 4.74 -1.33
C PHE A 347 -11.49 4.30 -2.49
N VAL A 348 -11.39 5.10 -3.56
CA VAL A 348 -10.53 4.80 -4.72
C VAL A 348 -9.05 4.86 -4.35
N ALA A 349 -8.64 5.87 -3.56
CA ALA A 349 -7.27 6.00 -3.09
C ALA A 349 -6.86 4.79 -2.25
N ASP A 350 -7.62 4.47 -1.21
CA ASP A 350 -7.32 3.39 -0.27
C ASP A 350 -7.32 2.02 -0.97
N SER A 351 -8.26 1.79 -1.88
CA SER A 351 -8.35 0.54 -2.65
C SER A 351 -7.16 0.33 -3.59
N THR A 352 -6.48 1.40 -4.01
CA THR A 352 -5.28 1.35 -4.88
C THR A 352 -3.97 1.56 -4.11
N GLY A 353 -4.01 1.64 -2.78
CA GLY A 353 -2.83 1.92 -1.95
C GLY A 353 -2.29 3.34 -2.11
N GLY A 354 -3.12 4.27 -2.59
CA GLY A 354 -2.84 5.70 -2.65
C GLY A 354 -3.30 6.47 -1.42
N SER A 355 -3.46 7.79 -1.55
CA SER A 355 -3.87 8.67 -0.44
C SER A 355 -4.56 9.92 -0.95
N VAL A 356 -5.45 10.48 -0.14
CA VAL A 356 -6.06 11.80 -0.38
C VAL A 356 -5.33 12.82 0.48
N PHE A 357 -4.81 13.87 -0.14
CA PHE A 357 -4.15 14.98 0.52
C PHE A 357 -5.01 16.22 0.43
N ASP A 358 -5.26 16.86 1.56
CA ASP A 358 -5.84 18.19 1.59
C ASP A 358 -4.75 19.26 1.36
N TYR A 359 -5.19 20.49 1.13
CA TYR A 359 -4.28 21.61 0.90
C TYR A 359 -3.30 21.80 2.06
N ALA A 360 -3.75 21.62 3.31
CA ALA A 360 -2.93 21.76 4.50
C ALA A 360 -1.80 20.71 4.56
N ALA A 361 -2.09 19.44 4.29
CA ALA A 361 -1.08 18.38 4.26
C ALA A 361 -0.04 18.60 3.16
N ILE A 362 -0.44 19.09 1.99
CA ILE A 362 0.51 19.40 0.90
C ILE A 362 1.39 20.59 1.28
N PHE A 363 0.80 21.64 1.87
CA PHE A 363 1.53 22.81 2.36
C PHE A 363 2.54 22.42 3.44
N GLU A 364 2.14 21.59 4.41
CA GLU A 364 3.03 21.04 5.44
C GLU A 364 4.11 20.15 4.82
N ALA A 365 3.79 19.32 3.83
CA ALA A 365 4.78 18.51 3.14
C ALA A 365 5.84 19.38 2.44
N CYS A 366 5.46 20.54 1.90
CA CYS A 366 6.38 21.43 1.20
C CYS A 366 7.27 22.22 2.17
N TYR A 367 6.67 22.86 3.18
CA TYR A 367 7.37 23.81 4.06
C TYR A 367 7.64 23.31 5.48
N GLY A 368 6.95 22.28 5.92
CA GLY A 368 7.05 21.74 7.27
C GLY A 368 8.38 21.03 7.56
N SER A 369 8.64 20.82 8.85
CA SER A 369 9.72 19.95 9.31
C SER A 369 9.46 18.49 8.96
N THR A 370 10.49 17.64 9.00
CA THR A 370 10.41 16.22 8.66
C THR A 370 9.24 15.53 9.40
N SER A 371 8.44 14.77 8.66
CA SER A 371 7.09 14.32 9.04
C SER A 371 7.05 13.25 10.13
N THR A 372 5.86 13.04 10.73
CA THR A 372 5.50 11.95 11.65
C THR A 372 5.85 10.54 11.15
N CYS A 373 5.90 10.35 9.82
CA CYS A 373 6.27 9.08 9.20
C CYS A 373 7.79 8.85 9.10
N SER A 374 8.60 9.84 9.47
CA SER A 374 10.06 9.68 9.55
C SER A 374 10.45 8.91 10.80
N ASN A 375 11.41 8.00 10.64
CA ASN A 375 11.97 7.22 11.73
C ASN A 375 13.50 7.13 11.58
N SER A 376 14.14 6.25 12.34
CA SER A 376 15.60 6.11 12.30
C SER A 376 16.14 5.60 10.96
N ILE A 377 15.33 4.91 10.16
CA ILE A 377 15.75 4.34 8.87
C ILE A 377 15.22 5.12 7.66
N LYS A 378 14.23 5.99 7.85
CA LYS A 378 13.53 6.66 6.75
C LYS A 378 13.28 8.11 7.13
N LYS A 379 13.84 9.05 6.38
CA LYS A 379 13.58 10.48 6.53
C LYS A 379 12.93 11.00 5.26
N MET A 380 11.62 11.22 5.32
CA MET A 380 10.80 11.71 4.22
C MET A 380 9.54 12.37 4.76
N THR A 381 8.89 13.18 3.94
CA THR A 381 7.57 13.76 4.28
C THR A 381 6.47 12.71 4.15
N GLY A 382 5.30 12.96 4.75
CA GLY A 382 4.14 12.05 4.63
C GLY A 382 3.70 11.85 3.19
N LEU A 383 3.77 12.92 2.39
CA LEU A 383 3.50 12.88 0.95
C LEU A 383 4.51 12.02 0.21
N GLN A 384 5.81 12.16 0.50
CA GLN A 384 6.85 11.33 -0.09
C GLN A 384 6.70 9.85 0.31
N ASP A 385 6.35 9.55 1.57
CA ASP A 385 6.08 8.17 2.01
C ASP A 385 4.95 7.55 1.20
N ALA A 386 3.82 8.26 1.10
CA ALA A 386 2.66 7.76 0.37
C ALA A 386 2.93 7.55 -1.12
N CYS A 387 3.69 8.44 -1.77
CA CYS A 387 3.94 8.34 -3.21
C CYS A 387 5.09 7.39 -3.59
N PHE A 388 6.16 7.32 -2.78
CA PHE A 388 7.36 6.55 -3.14
C PHE A 388 7.45 5.18 -2.47
N VAL A 389 6.84 4.99 -1.29
CA VAL A 389 6.96 3.74 -0.55
C VAL A 389 5.77 2.82 -0.86
N ARG A 390 6.05 1.67 -1.50
CA ARG A 390 5.04 0.60 -1.68
C ARG A 390 5.00 -0.28 -0.45
N LYS A 391 3.84 -0.42 0.18
CA LYS A 391 3.63 -1.23 1.40
C LYS A 391 3.16 -2.62 1.01
N SER A 392 3.60 -3.66 1.72
CA SER A 392 3.09 -5.01 1.52
C SER A 392 1.65 -5.17 2.05
N ASN A 393 0.82 -5.92 1.32
CA ASN A 393 -0.52 -6.34 1.73
C ASN A 393 -0.54 -7.44 2.81
N VAL A 394 0.61 -7.81 3.37
CA VAL A 394 0.69 -8.72 4.50
C VAL A 394 1.03 -7.88 5.72
N HIS A 395 0.03 -7.60 6.55
CA HIS A 395 0.19 -6.86 7.79
C HIS A 395 -0.96 -7.17 8.74
N ALA A 396 -0.66 -7.23 10.03
CA ALA A 396 -1.67 -7.42 11.07
C ALA A 396 -2.58 -6.18 11.15
N ASN A 397 -3.81 -6.30 10.69
CA ASN A 397 -4.82 -5.25 10.83
C ASN A 397 -5.38 -5.26 12.26
N SER A 398 -5.01 -4.24 13.03
CA SER A 398 -5.50 -3.99 14.39
C SER A 398 -6.79 -3.16 14.42
N ALA A 399 -7.14 -2.46 13.33
CA ALA A 399 -8.37 -1.68 13.18
C ALA A 399 -9.19 -2.12 11.94
N PRO A 400 -10.54 -2.01 11.97
CA PRO A 400 -11.36 -2.26 10.79
C PRO A 400 -11.06 -1.22 9.70
N VAL A 401 -10.83 -1.68 8.47
CA VAL A 401 -10.54 -0.83 7.29
C VAL A 401 -11.68 0.15 6.99
N ILE A 402 -12.92 -0.21 7.34
CA ILE A 402 -14.11 0.64 7.15
C ILE A 402 -14.96 0.60 8.42
N LYS A 403 -15.18 1.76 9.05
CA LYS A 403 -16.16 1.91 10.13
C LYS A 403 -17.50 2.33 9.53
N LEU A 404 -18.42 1.37 9.36
CA LEU A 404 -19.78 1.64 8.87
C LEU A 404 -20.56 2.65 9.73
N ASN A 405 -20.16 2.87 10.99
CA ASN A 405 -20.84 3.79 11.90
C ASN A 405 -20.60 5.28 11.56
N GLU A 406 -19.65 5.60 10.69
CA GLU A 406 -19.36 6.98 10.22
C GLU A 406 -20.03 7.28 8.87
N MET A 407 -20.92 6.41 8.37
CA MET A 407 -21.80 6.77 7.27
C MET A 407 -22.85 7.76 7.76
N ASP A 408 -22.57 9.06 7.65
CA ASP A 408 -23.61 10.10 7.63
C ASP A 408 -24.49 9.92 6.40
N SER A 409 -25.33 8.89 6.40
CA SER A 409 -26.44 8.77 5.48
C SER A 409 -27.44 9.85 5.85
N THR A 410 -27.37 10.99 5.17
CA THR A 410 -28.38 12.04 5.21
C THR A 410 -29.64 11.59 4.46
N SER A 411 -30.36 10.62 5.00
CA SER A 411 -31.82 10.47 4.85
C SER A 411 -32.32 9.27 5.65
N PHE A 412 -32.38 9.43 6.96
CA PHE A 412 -33.14 8.53 7.83
C PHE A 412 -34.40 9.22 8.39
N ASP A 413 -35.05 10.08 7.60
CA ASP A 413 -36.44 10.46 7.88
C ASP A 413 -37.37 9.53 7.09
N GLY A 414 -38.16 8.73 7.82
CA GLY A 414 -39.05 7.71 7.26
C GLY A 414 -40.19 8.25 6.37
N ARG A 415 -40.24 9.57 6.14
CA ARG A 415 -41.26 10.24 5.31
C ARG A 415 -40.84 10.49 3.86
N THR A 416 -39.55 10.47 3.54
CA THR A 416 -39.03 10.78 2.18
C THR A 416 -38.46 9.57 1.45
N LEU A 417 -38.82 8.36 1.87
CA LEU A 417 -38.39 7.14 1.20
C LEU A 417 -38.91 7.10 -0.26
N LEU A 418 -38.06 7.46 -1.21
CA LEU A 418 -37.87 6.56 -2.35
C LEU A 418 -37.60 5.19 -1.71
N PRO A 419 -38.42 4.17 -1.95
CA PRO A 419 -38.13 2.86 -1.42
C PRO A 419 -36.81 2.43 -2.05
N LEU A 420 -35.70 2.61 -1.31
CA LEU A 420 -34.49 1.86 -1.53
C LEU A 420 -34.96 0.42 -1.38
N ARG A 421 -35.24 -0.23 -2.51
CA ARG A 421 -35.42 -1.67 -2.51
C ARG A 421 -34.19 -2.17 -1.77
N PRO A 422 -34.34 -2.95 -0.68
CA PRO A 422 -33.18 -3.52 -0.03
C PRO A 422 -32.35 -4.12 -1.14
N TYR A 423 -31.13 -3.59 -1.34
CA TYR A 423 -30.21 -4.17 -2.30
C TYR A 423 -30.26 -5.65 -1.99
N ARG A 424 -30.68 -6.45 -2.97
CA ARG A 424 -30.62 -7.89 -2.82
C ARG A 424 -29.13 -8.19 -2.78
N MET A 425 -28.52 -8.06 -1.60
CA MET A 425 -27.24 -8.62 -1.29
C MET A 425 -27.47 -10.11 -1.34
N TRP A 426 -27.37 -10.67 -2.53
CA TRP A 426 -27.29 -12.10 -2.71
C TRP A 426 -26.00 -12.50 -2.02
N ARG A 427 -26.10 -13.00 -0.79
CA ARG A 427 -25.02 -13.78 -0.20
C ARG A 427 -24.98 -15.09 -0.95
N GLN A 428 -24.40 -15.09 -2.15
CA GLN A 428 -24.11 -16.31 -2.86
C GLN A 428 -22.98 -16.99 -2.11
N LYS A 429 -23.33 -17.97 -1.26
CA LYS A 429 -22.36 -18.94 -0.76
C LYS A 429 -21.93 -19.79 -1.94
N VAL A 430 -20.92 -19.31 -2.66
CA VAL A 430 -20.19 -20.13 -3.63
C VAL A 430 -19.51 -21.23 -2.81
N HIS A 431 -20.01 -22.45 -2.95
CA HIS A 431 -19.26 -23.61 -2.51
C HIS A 431 -18.26 -23.85 -3.62
N GLU A 432 -17.04 -23.35 -3.45
CA GLU A 432 -15.96 -23.70 -4.37
C GLU A 432 -15.81 -25.23 -4.35
N TYR A 433 -15.94 -25.82 -5.54
CA TYR A 433 -15.48 -27.18 -5.82
C TYR A 433 -14.08 -27.34 -5.24
N ARG A 434 -13.69 -28.52 -4.74
CA ARG A 434 -12.33 -28.76 -4.26
C ARG A 434 -11.32 -28.29 -5.33
N ILE A 435 -10.69 -27.14 -5.11
CA ILE A 435 -9.72 -26.58 -6.04
C ILE A 435 -8.39 -27.24 -5.71
N PHE A 436 -7.89 -28.07 -6.63
CA PHE A 436 -6.52 -28.57 -6.57
C PHE A 436 -5.60 -27.54 -7.23
N ALA A 437 -5.19 -26.53 -6.47
CA ALA A 437 -4.24 -25.52 -6.94
C ALA A 437 -3.18 -25.23 -5.86
N ASP A 438 -2.01 -24.78 -6.32
CA ASP A 438 -0.97 -24.28 -5.44
C ASP A 438 -1.48 -23.06 -4.66
N VAL A 439 -1.30 -23.08 -3.34
CA VAL A 439 -1.69 -21.99 -2.43
C VAL A 439 -1.06 -20.67 -2.88
N SER A 440 0.19 -20.70 -3.39
CA SER A 440 0.85 -19.50 -3.88
C SER A 440 0.06 -18.81 -4.99
N ARG A 441 -0.51 -19.58 -5.92
CA ARG A 441 -1.29 -19.03 -7.04
C ARG A 441 -2.63 -18.47 -6.61
N ILE A 442 -3.28 -19.11 -5.63
CA ILE A 442 -4.53 -18.60 -5.06
C ILE A 442 -4.26 -17.27 -4.37
N VAL A 443 -3.20 -17.21 -3.55
CA VAL A 443 -2.79 -15.99 -2.85
C VAL A 443 -2.44 -14.89 -3.84
N GLU A 444 -1.65 -15.18 -4.86
CA GLU A 444 -1.31 -14.25 -5.94
C GLU A 444 -2.55 -13.67 -6.61
N ALA A 445 -3.51 -14.51 -6.99
CA ALA A 445 -4.75 -14.07 -7.61
C ALA A 445 -5.55 -13.13 -6.69
N ARG A 446 -5.68 -13.47 -5.40
CA ARG A 446 -6.38 -12.63 -4.42
C ARG A 446 -5.65 -11.31 -4.16
N LEU A 447 -4.32 -11.31 -4.14
CA LEU A 447 -3.54 -10.06 -4.01
C LEU A 447 -3.77 -9.15 -5.23
N CYS A 448 -3.81 -9.71 -6.44
CA CYS A 448 -4.14 -8.97 -7.67
C CYS A 448 -5.59 -8.45 -7.72
N GLU A 449 -6.49 -9.07 -6.97
CA GLU A 449 -7.88 -8.60 -6.77
C GLU A 449 -7.98 -7.50 -5.68
N GLY A 450 -6.88 -7.18 -4.99
CA GLY A 450 -6.84 -6.14 -3.95
C GLY A 450 -7.07 -6.66 -2.53
N PHE A 451 -7.08 -7.97 -2.31
CA PHE A 451 -7.23 -8.52 -0.96
C PHE A 451 -5.96 -8.34 -0.14
N VAL A 452 -6.16 -8.16 1.18
CA VAL A 452 -5.10 -8.01 2.19
C VAL A 452 -5.03 -9.25 3.06
N ILE A 453 -3.83 -9.71 3.39
CA ILE A 453 -3.60 -10.84 4.29
C ILE A 453 -3.41 -10.31 5.70
N ASN A 454 -4.45 -10.48 6.52
CA ASN A 454 -4.42 -10.09 7.93
C ASN A 454 -3.76 -11.15 8.82
N LYS A 455 -4.07 -12.43 8.58
CA LYS A 455 -3.64 -13.55 9.45
C LYS A 455 -3.31 -14.79 8.64
N VAL A 456 -2.26 -15.51 9.04
CA VAL A 456 -1.83 -16.78 8.45
C VAL A 456 -1.90 -17.86 9.53
N TYR A 457 -2.59 -18.96 9.24
CA TYR A 457 -2.69 -20.12 10.13
C TYR A 457 -2.28 -21.38 9.36
N ILE A 458 -1.26 -22.06 9.84
CA ILE A 458 -0.80 -23.33 9.26
C ILE A 458 -1.39 -24.47 10.07
N LYS A 459 -2.26 -25.27 9.44
CA LYS A 459 -2.70 -26.55 9.98
C LYS A 459 -1.85 -27.65 9.35
N THR A 460 -0.87 -28.17 10.09
CA THR A 460 -0.25 -29.45 9.76
C THR A 460 -1.28 -30.54 9.98
N LEU A 461 -1.88 -31.05 8.89
CA LEU A 461 -2.59 -32.32 8.95
C LEU A 461 -1.54 -33.40 9.21
N GLU A 462 -1.51 -33.94 10.43
CA GLU A 462 -0.96 -35.28 10.61
C GLU A 462 -1.74 -36.19 9.67
N LYS A 463 -1.05 -36.81 8.69
CA LYS A 463 -1.66 -37.88 7.91
C LYS A 463 -2.17 -38.91 8.92
N PRO A 464 -3.43 -39.36 8.84
CA PRO A 464 -3.82 -40.51 9.64
C PRO A 464 -2.88 -41.65 9.25
N LEU A 465 -2.17 -42.19 10.23
CA LEU A 465 -1.46 -43.46 10.10
C LEU A 465 -2.51 -44.47 9.63
N PHE A 466 -2.48 -44.83 8.35
CA PHE A 466 -3.11 -46.06 7.92
C PHE A 466 -2.35 -47.17 8.66
N GLY A 467 -2.99 -47.73 9.68
CA GLY A 467 -2.48 -48.92 10.34
C GLY A 467 -2.27 -49.99 9.27
N GLU A 468 -1.03 -50.48 9.18
CA GLU A 468 -0.76 -51.76 8.54
C GLU A 468 -1.64 -52.81 9.20
N GLY A 469 -2.48 -53.46 8.40
CA GLY A 469 -3.32 -54.55 8.84
C GLY A 469 -4.76 -54.43 8.37
N ASP A 470 -4.97 -54.48 7.06
CA ASP A 470 -6.01 -55.36 6.53
C ASP A 470 -5.62 -55.79 5.12
N THR A 471 -5.21 -57.05 5.05
CA THR A 471 -4.93 -57.82 3.85
C THR A 471 -6.16 -57.79 2.92
N ILE A 472 -6.09 -57.03 1.83
CA ILE A 472 -7.01 -57.22 0.70
C ILE A 472 -6.56 -58.50 -0.03
N GLY A 473 -7.10 -59.62 0.42
CA GLY A 473 -7.12 -60.85 -0.34
C GLY A 473 -7.96 -60.66 -1.60
N LEU A 474 -7.34 -60.84 -2.76
CA LEU A 474 -8.03 -61.17 -3.99
C LEU A 474 -8.95 -62.37 -3.74
N ASN A 475 -10.25 -62.23 -3.98
CA ASN A 475 -11.04 -63.35 -4.48
C ASN A 475 -12.20 -62.87 -5.36
N THR A 476 -12.24 -63.52 -6.53
CA THR A 476 -13.15 -63.39 -7.65
C THR A 476 -14.53 -63.99 -7.36
N ASP A 477 -15.54 -63.41 -8.02
CA ASP A 477 -16.84 -63.96 -8.44
C ASP A 477 -17.86 -64.44 -7.38
N THR A 478 -19.04 -63.81 -7.31
CA THR A 478 -20.29 -64.30 -7.95
C THR A 478 -21.51 -63.39 -7.67
N ARG A 479 -22.44 -63.41 -8.65
CA ARG A 479 -23.77 -62.76 -8.73
C ARG A 479 -24.67 -62.89 -7.49
N GLY A 480 -25.52 -61.87 -7.28
CA GLY A 480 -26.78 -62.04 -6.53
C GLY A 480 -27.52 -60.74 -6.21
N ASN A 481 -28.58 -60.45 -6.96
CA ASN A 481 -29.62 -59.45 -6.65
C ASN A 481 -30.26 -59.68 -5.26
N ILE A 482 -30.72 -58.61 -4.59
CA ILE A 482 -32.09 -58.41 -4.05
C ILE A 482 -32.09 -57.34 -2.93
N THR A 483 -33.08 -56.46 -3.09
CA THR A 483 -33.70 -55.44 -2.25
C THR A 483 -33.72 -55.64 -0.72
N GLY A 484 -33.80 -54.52 0.03
CA GLY A 484 -34.57 -54.50 1.28
C GLY A 484 -34.08 -53.54 2.37
N ASN A 485 -34.72 -52.37 2.42
CA ASN A 485 -35.29 -51.69 3.59
C ASN A 485 -34.55 -51.56 4.94
N ASN A 486 -34.75 -50.34 5.49
CA ASN A 486 -34.81 -49.96 6.91
C ASN A 486 -33.44 -49.86 7.62
N SER A 487 -33.16 -48.89 8.46
CA SER A 487 -33.89 -47.73 8.99
C SER A 487 -32.93 -47.03 9.96
N THR A 488 -33.14 -45.74 10.20
CA THR A 488 -32.85 -45.04 11.49
C THR A 488 -31.37 -44.94 11.89
N THR A 489 -30.82 -43.82 12.40
CA THR A 489 -31.41 -42.74 13.19
C THR A 489 -30.34 -41.64 13.36
N VAL A 490 -30.80 -40.39 13.32
CA VAL A 490 -30.51 -39.32 14.29
C VAL A 490 -29.09 -38.71 14.31
N ASN A 491 -29.04 -37.51 13.71
CA ASN A 491 -28.62 -36.25 14.30
C ASN A 491 -27.64 -36.29 15.49
N LYS A 492 -26.51 -35.60 15.33
CA LYS A 492 -26.20 -34.52 16.27
C LYS A 492 -25.40 -33.39 15.61
N ARG A 493 -26.07 -32.24 15.52
CA ARG A 493 -25.52 -30.89 15.42
C ARG A 493 -24.85 -30.49 16.74
N MET A 494 -24.11 -29.38 16.64
CA MET A 494 -23.57 -28.46 17.64
C MET A 494 -22.12 -28.74 18.03
N ALA A 495 -21.19 -27.79 17.98
CA ALA A 495 -21.31 -26.33 17.86
C ALA A 495 -20.27 -25.76 16.89
#